data_AF-A0A4D4JE68-F1
#
_entry.id   AF-A0A4D4JE68-F1
#
_cell.length_a   1.000
_cell.length_b   1.000
_cell.length_c   1.000
_cell.angle_alpha   90.00
_cell.angle_beta   90.00
_cell.angle_gamma   90.00
#
_symmetry.space_group_name_H-M   'P 1'
#
loop_
_entity.id
_entity.type
_entity.pdbx_description
1 polymer ?
#
loop_
_entity_poly.entity_id
_entity_poly.type
_entity_poly.pdbx_seq_one_letter_code
_entity_poly.pdbx_strand_id
1 'polypeptide(L)'
;MPRAVPVERLVPVLRNARNAPLIRGFWRTRGVRLVATDLDWSAGAGPEVRGPAEALLMAMAGRHGIVAELTGPGQAMLACRIDA
;
A
#
# COMPACT_ATOMS: atom_id res chain seq x y z
N MET A 1 6.45 13.85 -15.17
CA MET A 1 5.82 14.75 -14.18
C MET A 1 5.30 13.90 -13.04
N PRO A 2 5.56 14.24 -11.76
CA PRO A 2 5.01 13.48 -10.65
C PRO A 2 3.48 13.63 -10.69
N ARG A 3 2.76 12.51 -10.59
CA ARG A 3 1.31 12.49 -10.57
C ARG A 3 0.88 12.84 -9.15
N ALA A 4 0.48 14.09 -8.91
CA ALA A 4 -0.04 14.47 -7.60
C ALA A 4 -1.53 14.10 -7.51
N VAL A 5 -1.84 12.98 -6.86
CA VAL A 5 -3.23 12.64 -6.51
C VAL A 5 -3.63 13.45 -5.27
N PRO A 6 -4.71 14.26 -5.29
CA PRO A 6 -5.14 15.03 -4.14
C PRO A 6 -5.38 14.13 -2.91
N VAL A 7 -4.73 14.46 -1.80
CA VAL A 7 -4.70 13.64 -0.58
C VAL A 7 -6.09 13.42 0.03
N GLU A 8 -7.02 14.35 -0.15
CA GLU A 8 -8.38 14.22 0.38
C GLU A 8 -9.16 13.07 -0.27
N ARG A 9 -8.78 12.67 -1.48
CA ARG A 9 -9.38 11.53 -2.19
C ARG A 9 -8.73 10.20 -1.85
N LEU A 10 -7.53 10.20 -1.26
CA LEU A 10 -6.75 8.99 -1.06
C LEU A 10 -7.28 8.16 0.12
N VAL A 11 -7.73 8.77 1.22
CA VAL A 11 -8.19 8.02 2.41
C VAL A 11 -9.38 7.08 2.13
N PRO A 12 -10.46 7.51 1.46
CA PRO A 12 -11.57 6.61 1.11
C PRO A 12 -11.14 5.50 0.14
N VAL A 13 -10.25 5.83 -0.81
CA VAL A 13 -9.75 4.89 -1.82
C VAL A 13 -8.84 3.84 -1.19
N LEU A 14 -7.96 4.22 -0.27
CA LEU A 14 -7.09 3.30 0.47
C LEU A 14 -7.90 2.30 1.30
N ARG A 15 -8.95 2.77 1.99
CA ARG A 15 -9.86 1.90 2.74
C ARG A 15 -10.60 0.94 1.81
N ASN A 16 -11.11 1.42 0.69
CA ASN A 16 -11.82 0.60 -0.28
C ASN A 16 -10.88 -0.43 -0.92
N ALA A 17 -9.70 -0.02 -1.37
CA ALA A 17 -8.72 -0.90 -2.03
C ALA A 17 -8.30 -2.09 -1.17
N ARG A 18 -8.14 -1.88 0.14
CA ARG A 18 -7.86 -2.98 1.08
C ARG A 18 -9.01 -4.00 1.12
N ASN A 19 -10.26 -3.56 1.06
CA ASN A 19 -11.44 -4.42 1.19
C ASN A 19 -11.99 -4.90 -0.17
N ALA A 20 -11.49 -4.37 -1.29
CA ALA A 20 -11.98 -4.67 -2.61
C ALA A 20 -11.61 -6.11 -3.03
N PRO A 21 -12.61 -7.00 -3.20
CA PRO A 21 -12.35 -8.43 -3.44
C PRO A 21 -11.69 -8.68 -4.80
N LEU A 22 -12.00 -7.86 -5.82
CA LEU A 22 -11.47 -8.01 -7.18
C LEU A 22 -9.94 -7.82 -7.25
N ILE A 23 -9.40 -6.89 -6.46
CA ILE A 23 -7.96 -6.64 -6.42
C ILE A 23 -7.28 -7.34 -5.25
N ARG A 24 -7.98 -8.23 -4.52
CA ARG A 24 -7.43 -9.04 -3.41
C ARG A 24 -6.52 -8.25 -2.45
N GLY A 25 -6.82 -6.96 -2.23
CA GLY A 25 -5.92 -6.04 -1.54
C GLY A 25 -5.61 -6.51 -0.12
N PHE A 26 -6.64 -6.98 0.59
CA PHE A 26 -6.51 -7.60 1.91
C PHE A 26 -5.52 -8.75 1.96
N TRP A 27 -5.53 -9.63 0.95
CA TRP A 27 -4.66 -10.81 0.90
C TRP A 27 -3.21 -10.41 0.64
N ARG A 28 -2.99 -9.46 -0.26
CA ARG A 28 -1.65 -8.93 -0.57
C ARG A 28 -1.00 -8.29 0.65
N THR A 29 -1.77 -7.54 1.43
CA THR A 29 -1.25 -6.78 2.58
C THR A 29 -1.47 -7.48 3.92
N ARG A 30 -1.78 -8.78 3.93
CA ARG A 30 -2.02 -9.54 5.16
C ARG A 30 -0.75 -9.65 6.01
N GLY A 31 -0.80 -9.30 7.29
CA GLY A 31 0.35 -9.45 8.20
C GLY A 31 1.45 -8.40 8.02
N VAL A 32 1.15 -7.30 7.34
CA VAL A 32 1.97 -6.08 7.37
C VAL A 32 1.10 -4.89 7.80
N ARG A 33 1.74 -3.85 8.37
CA ARG A 33 1.11 -2.57 8.67
C ARG A 33 1.52 -1.55 7.61
N LEU A 34 0.57 -1.09 6.80
CA LEU A 34 0.79 -0.02 5.85
C LEU A 34 0.73 1.33 6.57
N VAL A 35 1.67 2.22 6.31
CA VAL A 35 1.75 3.55 6.93
C VAL A 35 2.04 4.59 5.86
N ALA A 36 1.09 5.47 5.58
CA ALA A 36 1.30 6.58 4.67
C ALA A 36 2.27 7.59 5.30
N THR A 37 3.13 8.18 4.46
CA THR A 37 4.14 9.17 4.89
C THR A 37 3.72 10.61 4.57
N ASP A 38 2.74 10.76 3.69
CA ASP A 38 2.20 12.01 3.15
C ASP A 38 0.82 12.37 3.74
N LEU A 39 0.21 11.47 4.52
CA LEU A 39 -1.04 11.71 5.23
C LEU A 39 -1.15 10.82 6.48
N ASP A 40 -1.97 11.22 7.46
CA ASP A 40 -2.20 10.48 8.69
C ASP A 40 -3.11 9.25 8.46
N TRP A 41 -2.53 8.18 7.92
CA TRP A 41 -3.22 6.93 7.68
C TRP A 41 -2.30 5.75 7.91
N SER A 42 -2.85 4.75 8.58
CA SER A 42 -2.25 3.43 8.65
C SER A 42 -3.33 2.35 8.67
N ALA A 43 -2.99 1.16 8.17
CA ALA A 43 -3.90 0.03 8.15
C ALA A 43 -3.17 -1.31 8.21
N GLY A 44 -3.83 -2.30 8.82
CA GLY A 44 -3.25 -3.63 9.01
C GLY A 44 -2.46 -3.73 10.31
N ALA A 45 -1.70 -4.81 10.43
CA ALA A 45 -0.94 -5.15 11.62
C ALA A 45 0.27 -6.00 11.23
N GLY A 46 1.37 -5.87 11.97
CA GLY A 46 2.66 -6.52 11.69
C GLY A 46 3.76 -5.52 11.35
N PRO A 47 4.86 -5.98 10.73
CA PRO A 47 5.97 -5.13 10.32
C PRO A 47 5.51 -4.00 9.39
N GLU A 48 6.07 -2.81 9.60
CA GLU A 48 5.66 -1.62 8.86
C GLU A 48 6.16 -1.61 7.41
N VAL A 49 5.28 -1.15 6.53
CA VAL A 49 5.57 -0.76 5.15
C VAL A 49 5.19 0.70 5.01
N ARG A 50 6.19 1.56 4.78
CA ARG A 50 6.05 3.02 4.76
C ARG A 50 6.31 3.56 3.36
N GLY A 51 5.50 4.50 2.92
CA GLY A 51 5.68 5.20 1.65
C GLY A 51 4.54 6.18 1.37
N PRO A 52 4.52 6.82 0.19
CA PRO A 52 3.40 7.65 -0.23
C PRO A 52 2.09 6.85 -0.28
N ALA A 53 0.97 7.48 0.05
CA ALA A 53 -0.34 6.85 0.00
C ALA A 53 -0.65 6.24 -1.38
N GLU A 54 -0.24 6.90 -2.46
CA GLU A 54 -0.38 6.36 -3.83
C GLU A 54 0.44 5.08 -4.02
N ALA A 55 1.70 5.04 -3.57
CA ALA A 55 2.53 3.84 -3.69
C ALA A 55 1.95 2.65 -2.90
N LEU A 56 1.39 2.91 -1.71
CA LEU A 56 0.70 1.89 -0.91
C LEU A 56 -0.58 1.39 -1.61
N LEU A 57 -1.33 2.28 -2.25
CA LEU A 57 -2.51 1.93 -3.04
C LEU A 57 -2.14 1.06 -4.25
N MET A 58 -1.10 1.45 -4.99
CA MET A 58 -0.62 0.71 -6.14
C MET A 58 -0.05 -0.65 -5.73
N ALA A 59 0.58 -0.76 -4.57
CA ALA A 59 1.00 -2.03 -4.00
C ALA A 59 -0.19 -2.92 -3.62
N MET A 60 -1.25 -2.36 -3.00
CA MET A 60 -2.50 -3.08 -2.75
C MET A 60 -3.15 -3.61 -4.03
N ALA A 61 -3.03 -2.86 -5.14
CA ALA A 61 -3.50 -3.26 -6.46
C ALA A 61 -2.59 -4.30 -7.16
N GLY A 62 -1.42 -4.63 -6.60
CA GLY A 62 -0.47 -5.57 -7.19
C GLY A 62 0.33 -5.00 -8.36
N ARG A 63 0.62 -3.69 -8.37
CA ARG A 63 1.48 -3.08 -9.38
C ARG A 63 2.93 -3.48 -9.15
N HIS A 64 3.50 -4.26 -10.06
CA HIS A 64 4.92 -4.63 -10.06
C HIS A 64 5.84 -3.39 -10.04
N GLY A 65 6.98 -3.50 -9.36
CA GLY A 65 7.99 -2.44 -9.25
C GLY A 65 7.71 -1.34 -8.23
N ILE A 66 6.46 -1.13 -7.81
CA ILE A 66 6.11 -0.06 -6.85
C ILE A 66 6.71 -0.27 -5.46
N VAL A 67 7.02 -1.52 -5.11
CA VAL A 67 7.60 -1.88 -3.81
C VAL A 67 8.99 -1.29 -3.60
N ALA A 68 9.69 -0.89 -4.66
CA ALA A 68 10.96 -0.18 -4.57
C ALA A 68 10.80 1.26 -4.01
N GLU A 69 9.60 1.83 -4.10
CA GLU A 69 9.27 3.14 -3.51
C GLU A 69 8.79 3.02 -2.05
N LEU A 70 8.67 1.80 -1.54
CA LEU A 70 8.26 1.51 -0.18
C LEU A 70 9.47 1.14 0.68
N THR A 71 9.34 1.35 1.99
CA THR A 71 10.40 1.10 2.97
C THR A 71 9.85 0.41 4.21
N GLY A 72 10.73 -0.07 5.08
CA GLY A 72 10.37 -0.62 6.39
C GLY A 72 10.43 -2.16 6.44
N PRO A 73 10.33 -2.72 7.65
CA PRO A 73 10.60 -4.14 7.90
C PRO A 73 9.60 -5.10 7.22
N GLY A 74 8.43 -4.62 6.81
CA GLY A 74 7.44 -5.41 6.06
C GLY A 74 7.61 -5.37 4.53
N GLN A 75 8.53 -4.55 4.01
CA GLN A 75 8.61 -4.26 2.57
C GLN A 75 8.90 -5.53 1.75
N ALA A 76 9.87 -6.33 2.19
CA ALA A 76 10.26 -7.55 1.49
C ALA A 76 9.13 -8.60 1.45
N MET A 77 8.32 -8.67 2.52
CA MET A 77 7.14 -9.54 2.57
C MET A 77 6.07 -9.12 1.56
N LEU A 78 5.89 -7.81 1.39
CA LEU A 78 4.96 -7.27 0.40
C LEU A 78 5.46 -7.48 -1.03
N ALA A 79 6.75 -7.26 -1.28
CA ALA A 79 7.40 -7.51 -2.58
C ALA A 79 7.22 -8.96 -3.03
N CYS A 80 7.53 -9.92 -2.16
CA CYS A 80 7.37 -11.36 -2.44
C CYS A 80 5.95 -11.75 -2.91
N ARG A 81 4.91 -11.00 -2.52
CA ARG A 81 3.51 -11.28 -2.92
C ARG A 81 3.06 -10.55 -4.16
N ILE A 82 3.77 -9.49 -4.54
CA ILE A 82 3.46 -8.69 -5.73
C ILE A 82 4.23 -9.24 -6.93
N ASP A 83 5.46 -9.73 -6.71
CA ASP A 83 6.34 -10.27 -7.74
C ASP A 83 6.18 -11.78 -7.97
N ALA A 84 5.25 -12.44 -7.24
CA ALA A 84 4.89 -13.86 -7.41
C ALA A 84 3.61 -14.03 -8.23
#